data_AF-A0A417YS90-F1
#
_entry.id   AF-A0A417YS90-F1
#
_cell.length_a   1.000
_cell.length_b   1.000
_cell.length_c   1.000
_cell.angle_alpha   90.00
_cell.angle_beta   90.00
_cell.angle_gamma   90.00
#
_symmetry.space_group_name_H-M   'P 1'
#
loop_
_entity.id
_entity.type
_entity.pdbx_description
1 polymer ?
#
loop_
_entity_poly.entity_id
_entity_poly.type
_entity_poly.pdbx_seq_one_letter_code
_entity_poly.pdbx_strand_id
1 'polypeptide(L)' 'MNHNKKNLTSVGTDIEEVKRLNAESGLSYNEVKELLAKTGGKGPAMYSDTYVEDIKRKIQPGGVK' A
#
# COMPACT_ATOMS: atom_id res chain seq x y z
N MET A 1 -3.01 20.54 -41.02
CA MET A 1 -3.86 19.62 -40.22
C MET A 1 -2.99 19.08 -39.08
N ASN A 2 -3.35 19.33 -37.82
CA ASN A 2 -2.53 18.95 -36.67
C ASN A 2 -2.60 17.44 -36.45
N HIS A 3 -1.49 16.75 -36.68
CA HIS A 3 -1.35 15.32 -36.43
C HIS A 3 -1.16 15.06 -34.93
N ASN A 4 -2.20 15.27 -34.12
CA ASN A 4 -2.27 14.68 -32.78
C ASN A 4 -2.54 13.17 -32.94
N LYS A 5 -1.50 12.41 -33.31
CA LYS A 5 -1.53 10.95 -33.22
C LYS A 5 -1.63 10.60 -31.74
N LYS A 6 -2.85 10.39 -31.26
CA LYS A 6 -3.10 9.82 -29.93
C LYS A 6 -2.40 8.46 -29.89
N ASN A 7 -1.52 8.27 -28.91
CA ASN A 7 -0.79 7.02 -28.71
C ASN A 7 -1.77 5.99 -28.12
N LEU A 8 -2.60 5.40 -28.98
CA LEU A 8 -3.60 4.42 -28.58
C LEU A 8 -3.02 3.00 -28.60
N THR A 9 -3.38 2.18 -27.62
CA THR A 9 -3.12 0.74 -27.66
C THR A 9 -4.04 0.04 -28.68
N SER A 10 -3.78 -1.23 -28.99
CA SER A 10 -4.64 -2.04 -29.88
C SER A 10 -6.10 -2.11 -29.42
N VAL A 11 -6.37 -1.89 -28.14
CA VAL A 11 -7.72 -1.89 -27.55
C VAL A 11 -8.28 -0.47 -27.39
N GLY A 12 -7.59 0.56 -27.88
CA GLY A 12 -8.05 1.95 -27.90
C GLY A 12 -7.71 2.77 -26.64
N THR A 13 -6.84 2.28 -25.77
CA THR A 13 -6.43 3.02 -24.56
C THR A 13 -5.45 4.14 -24.90
N ASP A 14 -5.73 5.37 -24.47
CA ASP A 14 -4.82 6.51 -24.64
C ASP A 14 -3.69 6.47 -23.60
N ILE A 15 -2.47 6.23 -24.08
CA ILE A 15 -1.27 6.09 -23.26
C ILE A 15 -0.92 7.40 -22.55
N GLU A 16 -1.12 8.56 -23.18
CA GLU A 16 -0.75 9.84 -22.57
C GLU A 16 -1.71 10.20 -21.42
N GLU A 17 -3.00 9.90 -21.59
CA GLU A 17 -3.99 10.09 -20.53
C GLU A 17 -3.74 9.14 -19.35
N VAL A 18 -3.37 7.88 -19.61
CA VAL A 18 -3.03 6.93 -18.54
C VAL A 18 -1.82 7.40 -17.74
N LYS A 19 -0.77 7.94 -18.38
CA LYS A 19 0.40 8.48 -17.67
C LYS A 19 0.00 9.66 -16.78
N ARG A 20 -0.84 10.57 -17.29
CA ARG A 20 -1.33 11.73 -16.54
C ARG A 20 -2.11 11.29 -15.30
N LEU A 21 -3.05 10.36 -15.47
CA LEU A 21 -3.84 9.81 -14.37
C LEU A 21 -2.98 9.06 -13.35
N ASN A 22 -1.97 8.30 -13.80
CA ASN A 22 -1.03 7.63 -12.88
C ASN A 22 -0.22 8.64 -12.07
N ALA A 23 0.23 9.75 -12.67
CA ALA A 23 0.92 10.81 -11.96
C ALA A 23 0.02 11.51 -10.91
N GLU A 24 -1.30 11.55 -11.15
CA GLU A 24 -2.30 12.13 -10.24
C GLU A 24 -2.87 11.13 -9.22
N SER A 25 -2.59 9.83 -9.37
CA SER A 25 -3.20 8.75 -8.57
C SER A 25 -2.59 8.56 -7.16
N GLY A 26 -1.52 9.30 -6.84
CA GLY A 26 -0.84 9.22 -5.56
C GLY A 26 0.18 8.07 -5.50
N LEU A 27 0.54 7.65 -4.27
CA LEU A 27 1.54 6.62 -4.05
C LEU A 27 1.01 5.24 -4.46
N SER A 28 1.86 4.46 -5.12
CA SER A 28 1.58 3.05 -5.37
C SER A 28 1.51 2.26 -4.07
N TYR A 29 0.89 1.08 -4.12
CA TYR A 29 0.82 0.16 -2.98
C TYR A 29 2.19 -0.09 -2.32
N ASN A 30 3.24 -0.30 -3.12
CA ASN A 30 4.58 -0.56 -2.60
C ASN A 30 5.18 0.68 -1.93
N GLU A 31 4.99 1.86 -2.52
CA GLU A 31 5.43 3.13 -1.92
C GLU A 31 4.69 3.44 -0.62
N VAL A 32 3.38 3.18 -0.56
CA VAL A 32 2.59 3.28 0.67
C VAL A 32 3.11 2.29 1.71
N LYS A 33 3.38 1.04 1.33
CA LYS A 33 3.93 0.01 2.23
C LYS A 33 5.28 0.41 2.80
N GLU A 34 6.18 0.93 1.96
CA GLU A 34 7.47 1.45 2.41
C GLU A 34 7.33 2.67 3.31
N LEU A 35 6.46 3.61 2.95
CA LEU A 35 6.18 4.80 3.77
C LEU A 35 5.65 4.38 5.14
N LEU A 36 4.71 3.44 5.20
CA LEU A 36 4.19 2.88 6.45
C LEU A 36 5.25 2.10 7.22
N ALA A 37 6.18 1.40 6.56
CA ALA A 37 7.29 0.75 7.26
C ALA A 37 8.29 1.77 7.84
N LYS A 38 8.51 2.90 7.15
CA LYS A 38 9.42 3.97 7.59
C LYS A 38 8.80 4.86 8.68
N THR A 39 7.50 5.14 8.59
CA THR A 39 6.78 6.10 9.45
C THR A 39 5.90 5.42 10.51
N GLY A 40 5.39 4.23 10.22
CA GLY A 40 4.66 3.38 11.15
C GLY A 40 5.59 2.74 12.19
N GLY A 41 5.03 2.39 13.35
CA GLY A 41 5.78 1.81 14.46
C GLY A 41 6.41 2.80 15.44
N LYS A 42 6.49 4.11 15.11
CA LYS A 42 6.96 5.13 16.08
C LYS A 42 5.87 5.66 17.02
N GLY A 43 4.60 5.49 16.65
CA GLY A 43 3.43 5.94 17.42
C GLY A 43 2.64 4.83 18.10
N PRO A 44 2.21 3.75 17.41
CA PRO A 44 1.38 2.74 18.06
C PRO A 44 2.18 1.81 18.98
N ALA A 45 3.51 1.81 19.01
CA ALA A 45 4.23 1.14 20.09
C ALA A 45 3.91 1.75 21.48
N MET A 46 3.50 3.04 21.51
CA MET A 46 2.99 3.71 22.73
C MET A 46 1.52 3.38 23.04
N TYR A 47 0.73 2.94 22.05
CA TYR A 47 -0.72 2.69 22.20
C TYR A 47 -1.13 1.24 21.95
N SER A 48 -0.19 0.36 21.60
CA SER A 48 -0.42 -1.08 21.45
C SER A 48 -0.04 -1.72 22.78
N ASP A 49 -1.01 -1.76 23.69
CA ASP A 49 -0.97 -2.62 24.89
C ASP A 49 -0.94 -4.12 24.53
N THR A 50 -0.93 -4.42 23.23
CA THR A 50 -0.78 -5.75 22.68
C THR A 50 0.68 -6.18 22.72
N TYR A 51 1.19 -6.49 23.91
CA TYR A 51 2.43 -7.25 24.06
C TYR A 51 2.24 -8.60 23.36
N VAL A 52 3.05 -8.89 22.33
CA VAL A 52 2.86 -10.05 21.45
C VAL A 52 2.84 -11.37 22.25
N GLU A 53 3.56 -11.43 23.37
CA GLU A 53 3.55 -12.59 24.26
C GLU A 53 2.22 -12.78 25.01
N ASP A 54 1.50 -11.70 25.33
CA ASP A 54 0.19 -11.79 25.98
C ASP A 54 -0.89 -12.32 25.02
N ILE A 55 -0.79 -11.97 23.74
CA ILE A 55 -1.66 -12.52 22.70
C ILE A 55 -1.34 -13.99 22.44
N LYS A 56 -0.05 -14.36 22.35
CA LYS A 56 0.35 -15.77 22.23
C LYS A 56 -0.20 -16.60 23.39
N ARG A 57 -0.13 -16.09 24.62
CA ARG A 57 -0.66 -16.76 25.83
C ARG A 57 -2.18 -16.97 25.77
N LYS A 58 -2.93 -16.00 25.25
CA LYS A 58 -4.39 -16.05 25.14
C LYS A 58 -4.89 -16.91 23.97
N ILE A 59 -4.12 -17.02 22.90
CA ILE A 59 -4.51 -17.76 21.69
C ILE A 59 -4.16 -19.25 21.80
N GLN A 60 -3.20 -19.65 22.64
CA GLN A 60 -2.85 -21.06 22.85
C GLN A 60 -3.93 -21.75 23.73
N PRO A 61 -4.79 -22.62 23.18
CA PRO A 61 -5.74 -23.38 23.97
C PRO A 61 -5.02 -24.65 24.46
N GLY A 62 -4.48 -24.59 25.68
CA GLY A 62 -4.02 -25.77 26.40
C GLY A 62 -2.56 -26.18 26.18
N GLY A 63 -1.74 -25.85 27.16
CA GLY A 63 -0.38 -26.36 27.37
C GLY A 63 0.26 -25.45 28.41
N VAL A 64 0.17 -25.73 29.71
CA VAL A 64 0.89 -26.82 30.38
C VAL A 64 0.04 -27.37 31.55
N LYS A 65 0.11 -28.70 31.76
CA LYS A 65 -0.32 -29.36 32.99
C LYS A 65 0.54 -28.94 34.19
#